data_AF-A0A524LCE7-F1
#
_entry.id   AF-A0A524LCE7-F1
#
_cell.length_a   1.000
_cell.length_b   1.000
_cell.length_c   1.000
_cell.angle_alpha   90.00
_cell.angle_beta   90.00
_cell.angle_gamma   90.00
#
_symmetry.space_group_name_H-M   'P 1'
#
loop_
_entity.id
_entity.type
_entity.pdbx_description
1 polymer ?
#
loop_
_entity_poly.entity_id
_entity_poly.type
_entity_poly.pdbx_seq_one_letter_code
_entity_poly.pdbx_strand_id
1 'polypeptide(L)'
;MDKWKYYDITHKHHVLCNPMSEEKFERFCQLLNLPKDTRILDIACGKGEVLVRLAEKYGISGVGVDLSPFCINDCKKKHLER
;
A
#
# COMPACT_ATOMS: atom_id res chain seq x y z
N MET A 1 11.22 8.06 -22.20
CA MET A 1 9.97 7.29 -22.01
C MET A 1 9.51 7.50 -20.59
N ASP A 2 8.27 7.98 -20.36
CA ASP A 2 7.75 8.20 -19.00
C ASP A 2 7.33 6.86 -18.40
N LYS A 3 8.27 6.21 -17.71
CA LYS A 3 8.07 4.90 -17.08
C LYS A 3 6.82 4.90 -16.18
N TRP A 4 6.65 5.94 -15.36
CA TRP A 4 5.59 5.98 -14.36
C TRP A 4 4.20 6.12 -14.97
N LYS A 5 4.08 6.88 -16.08
CA LYS A 5 2.84 6.95 -16.85
C LYS A 5 2.39 5.58 -17.37
N TYR A 6 3.31 4.79 -17.93
CA TYR A 6 2.93 3.47 -18.46
C TYR A 6 2.55 2.49 -17.36
N TYR A 7 3.26 2.53 -16.22
CA TYR A 7 2.89 1.71 -15.07
C TYR A 7 1.55 2.12 -14.44
N ASP A 8 1.18 3.40 -14.43
CA ASP A 8 -0.16 3.84 -14.01
C ASP A 8 -1.25 3.18 -14.86
N ILE A 9 -1.05 3.12 -16.19
CA ILE A 9 -1.98 2.46 -17.10
C ILE A 9 -2.05 0.96 -16.81
N THR A 10 -0.91 0.25 -16.78
CA THR A 10 -0.91 -1.22 -16.62
C THR A 10 -1.35 -1.66 -15.23
N HIS A 11 -1.10 -0.85 -14.20
CA HIS A 11 -1.46 -1.18 -12.82
C HIS A 11 -2.73 -0.48 -12.37
N LYS A 12 -3.51 0.15 -13.27
CA LYS A 12 -4.64 1.01 -12.87
C LYS A 12 -5.59 0.33 -11.90
N HIS A 13 -5.90 -0.93 -12.16
CA HIS A 13 -6.85 -1.73 -11.39
C HIS A 13 -6.19 -2.68 -10.38
N HIS A 14 -4.85 -2.66 -10.25
CA HIS A 14 -4.20 -3.43 -9.19
C HIS A 14 -4.47 -2.80 -7.83
N VAL A 15 -4.91 -3.65 -6.91
CA VAL A 15 -4.96 -3.36 -5.47
C VAL A 15 -3.54 -3.46 -4.90
N LEU A 16 -2.86 -4.59 -5.18
CA LEU A 16 -1.48 -4.85 -4.82
C LEU A 16 -0.58 -4.74 -6.06
N CYS A 17 0.45 -3.89 -5.99
CA CYS A 17 1.40 -3.70 -7.09
C CYS A 17 2.56 -4.71 -7.04
N ASN A 18 2.25 -5.98 -6.77
CA ASN A 18 3.20 -7.08 -6.70
C ASN A 18 2.49 -8.41 -7.07
N PRO A 19 3.22 -9.51 -7.32
CA PRO A 19 2.62 -10.79 -7.70
C PRO A 19 2.11 -11.57 -6.46
N MET A 20 1.23 -10.94 -5.67
CA MET A 20 0.60 -11.55 -4.50
C MET A 20 -0.92 -11.57 -4.69
N SER A 21 -1.54 -12.72 -4.38
CA SER A 21 -3.00 -12.77 -4.27
C SER A 21 -3.48 -12.02 -3.03
N GLU A 22 -4.71 -11.54 -3.05
CA GLU A 22 -5.33 -10.90 -1.88
C GLU A 22 -5.37 -11.84 -0.67
N GLU A 23 -5.65 -13.12 -0.88
CA GLU A 23 -5.63 -14.13 0.19
C GLU A 23 -4.25 -14.25 0.86
N LYS A 24 -3.18 -14.30 0.06
CA LYS A 24 -1.82 -14.37 0.59
C LYS A 24 -1.44 -13.09 1.32
N PHE A 25 -1.89 -11.94 0.84
CA PHE A 25 -1.68 -10.66 1.49
C PHE A 25 -2.43 -10.55 2.83
N GLU A 26 -3.68 -11.02 2.89
CA GLU A 26 -4.43 -11.07 4.14
C GLU A 26 -3.78 -11.99 5.15
N ARG A 27 -3.30 -13.16 4.70
CA ARG A 27 -2.55 -14.07 5.55
C ARG A 27 -1.26 -13.43 6.06
N PHE A 28 -0.53 -12.74 5.19
CA PHE A 28 0.65 -11.96 5.58
C PHE A 28 0.30 -10.95 6.67
N CYS A 29 -0.75 -10.14 6.47
CA CYS A 29 -1.17 -9.15 7.46
C CYS A 29 -1.55 -9.81 8.79
N GLN A 30 -2.28 -10.93 8.79
CA GLN A 30 -2.63 -11.69 10.01
C GLN A 30 -1.41 -12.15 10.82
N LEU A 31 -0.35 -12.59 10.13
CA LEU A 31 0.84 -13.17 10.77
C LEU A 31 1.72 -12.14 11.46
N LEU A 32 1.62 -10.85 11.12
CA LEU A 32 2.47 -9.81 11.70
C LEU A 32 2.18 -9.55 13.19
N ASN A 33 0.93 -9.73 13.63
CA ASN A 33 0.50 -9.58 15.03
C ASN A 33 1.09 -8.34 15.72
N LEU A 34 0.93 -7.17 15.08
CA LEU A 34 1.58 -5.95 15.52
C LEU A 34 0.87 -5.35 16.76
N PRO A 35 1.62 -4.82 17.75
CA PRO A 35 1.05 -4.00 18.80
C PRO A 35 0.38 -2.74 18.25
N LYS A 36 -0.64 -2.25 18.96
CA LYS A 36 -1.23 -0.94 18.70
C LYS A 36 -0.17 0.16 18.73
N ASP A 37 -0.36 1.20 17.92
CA ASP A 37 0.53 2.38 17.83
C ASP A 37 1.95 2.07 17.31
N THR A 38 2.16 0.86 16.75
CA THR A 38 3.40 0.54 16.01
C THR A 38 3.61 1.56 14.88
N ARG A 39 4.87 1.92 14.62
CA ARG A 39 5.24 2.81 13.51
C ARG A 39 5.92 2.02 12.39
N ILE A 40 5.39 2.12 11.18
CA ILE A 40 5.89 1.40 10.01
C ILE A 40 6.47 2.36 8.96
N LEU A 41 7.61 1.99 8.37
CA LEU A 41 8.12 2.58 7.15
C LEU A 41 7.93 1.58 6.00
N ASP A 42 7.21 1.98 4.95
CA ASP A 42 6.98 1.18 3.75
C ASP A 42 7.70 1.82 2.55
N ILE A 43 8.75 1.16 2.06
CA ILE A 43 9.60 1.65 0.96
C ILE A 43 9.17 0.98 -0.34
N ALA A 44 8.92 1.79 -1.37
CA ALA A 44 8.21 1.39 -2.57
C ALA A 44 6.78 0.91 -2.26
N CYS A 45 6.05 1.74 -1.48
CA CYS A 45 4.73 1.40 -0.96
C CYS A 45 3.64 1.25 -2.04
N GLY A 46 3.93 1.60 -3.30
CA GLY A 46 2.98 1.64 -4.38
C GLY A 46 1.77 2.50 -4.01
N LYS A 47 0.57 1.94 -4.15
CA LYS A 47 -0.69 2.60 -3.80
C LYS A 47 -1.02 2.55 -2.29
N GLY A 48 -0.06 2.20 -1.44
CA GLY A 48 -0.18 2.23 0.03
C GLY A 48 -1.06 1.16 0.65
N GLU A 49 -1.37 0.07 -0.07
CA GLU A 49 -2.33 -0.94 0.42
C GLU A 49 -1.87 -1.62 1.72
N VAL A 50 -0.56 -1.86 1.86
CA VAL A 50 0.04 -2.47 3.07
C VAL A 50 -0.24 -1.60 4.29
N LEU A 51 0.12 -0.31 4.23
CA LEU A 51 -0.05 0.61 5.36
C LEU A 51 -1.52 0.79 5.74
N VAL A 52 -2.41 0.96 4.76
CA VAL A 52 -3.85 1.12 5.02
C VAL A 52 -4.41 -0.13 5.70
N ARG A 53 -4.12 -1.32 5.17
CA ARG A 53 -4.63 -2.59 5.74
C ARG A 53 -4.13 -2.83 7.16
N LEU A 54 -2.85 -2.51 7.43
CA LEU A 54 -2.28 -2.67 8.77
C LEU A 54 -2.80 -1.60 9.74
N ALA A 55 -3.06 -0.38 9.28
CA ALA A 55 -3.65 0.68 10.09
C ALA A 55 -5.06 0.30 10.55
N GLU A 56 -5.92 -0.15 9.62
CA GLU A 56 -7.27 -0.62 9.93
C GLU A 56 -7.27 -1.81 10.89
N LYS A 57 -6.32 -2.73 10.72
CA LYS A 57 -6.28 -3.99 11.49
C LYS A 57 -5.67 -3.85 12.88
N TYR A 58 -4.58 -3.11 12.99
CA TYR A 58 -3.75 -3.07 14.20
C TYR A 58 -3.67 -1.67 14.83
N GLY A 59 -4.26 -0.64 14.23
CA GLY A 59 -4.16 0.73 14.74
C GLY A 59 -2.73 1.27 14.72
N ILE A 60 -1.97 0.93 13.68
CA ILE A 60 -0.60 1.42 13.47
C ILE A 60 -0.60 2.81 12.84
N SER A 61 0.54 3.48 12.88
CA SER A 61 0.84 4.66 12.06
C SER A 61 2.04 4.37 11.16
N GLY A 62 2.21 5.13 10.08
CA GLY A 62 3.34 4.89 9.20
C GLY A 62 3.56 5.92 8.11
N VAL A 63 4.71 5.77 7.46
CA VAL A 63 5.13 6.58 6.31
C VAL A 63 5.35 5.65 5.12
N GLY A 64 4.67 5.94 4.02
CA GLY A 64 4.88 5.29 2.73
C GLY A 64 5.73 6.17 1.82
N VAL A 65 6.72 5.59 1.17
CA VAL A 65 7.57 6.27 0.18
C VAL A 65 7.51 5.51 -1.14
N ASP A 66 7.16 6.21 -2.21
CA ASP A 66 7.20 5.67 -3.57
C ASP A 66 7.67 6.75 -4.57
N LEU A 67 8.34 6.32 -5.63
CA LEU A 67 8.84 7.21 -6.67
C LEU A 67 7.76 7.58 -7.70
N SER A 68 6.71 6.77 -7.83
CA SER A 68 5.65 7.00 -8.79
C SER A 68 4.68 8.07 -8.28
N PRO A 69 4.60 9.25 -8.93
CA PRO A 69 3.64 10.28 -8.54
C PRO A 69 2.19 9.80 -8.69
N PHE A 70 1.93 8.87 -9.62
CA PHE A 70 0.62 8.26 -9.83
C PHE A 70 0.22 7.34 -8.68
N CYS A 71 1.14 6.49 -8.20
CA CYS A 71 0.91 5.63 -7.05
C CYS A 71 0.67 6.46 -5.78
N ILE A 72 1.44 7.53 -5.56
CA ILE A 72 1.27 8.45 -4.43
C ILE A 72 -0.11 9.14 -4.50
N ASN A 73 -0.57 9.54 -5.68
CA ASN A 73 -1.90 10.11 -5.84
C ASN A 73 -3.01 9.11 -5.51
N ASP A 74 -2.92 7.87 -6.01
CA ASP A 74 -3.87 6.81 -5.68
C ASP A 74 -3.85 6.47 -4.17
N CYS A 75 -2.66 6.46 -3.54
CA CYS A 75 -2.52 6.28 -2.10
C CYS A 75 -3.23 7.39 -1.30
N LYS A 76 -3.06 8.66 -1.71
CA LYS A 76 -3.71 9.80 -1.05
C LYS A 76 -5.22 9.74 -1.17
N LYS A 77 -5.74 9.40 -2.36
CA LYS A 77 -7.19 9.22 -2.56
C LYS A 77 -7.74 8.11 -1.66
N LYS A 78 -7.06 6.97 -1.65
CA LYS A 78 -7.43 5.83 -0.80
C LYS A 78 -7.47 6.20 0.68
N HIS A 79 -6.50 6.97 1.18
CA HIS A 79 -6.48 7.44 2.56
C HIS A 79 -7.64 8.39 2.91
N LEU A 80 -8.17 9.13 1.93
CA LEU A 80 -9.36 9.96 2.16
C LEU A 80 -10.65 9.13 2.16
N GLU A 81 -10.63 7.94 1.56
CA GLU A 81 -11.77 7.03 1.44
C GLU A 81 -11.82 5.96 2.53
N ARG A 82 -10.68 5.66 3.18
CA ARG A 82 -10.49 4.59 4.18
C ARG A 82 -9.63 5.09 5.34
#